data_AF-A0A0V0YRY4-F1
#
_entry.id   AF-A0A0V0YRY4-F1
#
_cell.length_a   1.000
_cell.length_b   1.000
_cell.length_c   1.000
_cell.angle_alpha   90.00
_cell.angle_beta   90.00
_cell.angle_gamma   90.00
#
_symmetry.space_group_name_H-M   'P 1'
#
loop_
_entity.id
_entity.type
_entity.pdbx_description
1 polymer ?
#
loop_
_entity_poly.entity_id
_entity_poly.type
_entity_poly.pdbx_seq_one_letter_code
_entity_poly.pdbx_strand_id
1 'polypeptide(L)' 'MYTARKKIHKENDVEPTEFEDSVAQALFDLENTNQELKSDLKDLFINSAVQMDVAGNRKSI' A
#
# COMPACT_ATOMS: atom_id res chain seq x y z
N MET A 1 -8.01 14.72 7.47
CA MET A 1 -8.10 13.29 7.83
C MET A 1 -6.93 12.57 7.17
N TYR A 2 -6.17 11.76 7.92
CA TYR A 2 -5.10 10.92 7.35
C TYR A 2 -5.78 9.61 6.93
N THR A 3 -5.79 9.29 5.64
CA THR A 3 -6.49 8.14 5.08
C THR A 3 -5.49 7.23 4.38
N ALA A 4 -5.82 5.94 4.27
CA ALA A 4 -5.00 4.96 3.55
C ALA A 4 -4.73 5.38 2.10
N ARG A 5 -5.63 6.14 1.47
CA ARG A 5 -5.46 6.77 0.15
C ARG A 5 -4.18 7.62 0.01
N LYS A 6 -3.53 8.04 1.10
CA LYS A 6 -2.22 8.73 1.05
C LYS A 6 -1.04 7.78 0.82
N LYS A 7 -1.22 6.47 1.05
CA LYS A 7 -0.19 5.44 0.84
C LYS A 7 -0.11 4.94 -0.59
N ILE A 8 -1.02 5.39 -1.46
CA ILE A 8 -0.97 5.08 -2.88
C ILE A 8 -1.17 6.35 -3.71
N HIS A 9 -0.26 6.58 -4.64
CA HIS A 9 -0.31 7.71 -5.56
C HIS A 9 0.02 7.22 -6.97
N LYS A 10 -1.01 7.05 -7.79
CA LYS A 10 -0.85 6.61 -9.18
C LYS A 10 -0.44 7.77 -10.08
N GLU A 11 0.30 7.44 -11.12
CA GLU A 11 0.59 8.40 -12.18
C GLU A 11 -0.70 8.84 -12.89
N ASN A 12 -0.72 10.09 -13.36
CA ASN A 12 -1.85 10.70 -14.07
C ASN A 12 -3.18 10.70 -13.29
N ASP A 13 -3.13 10.71 -11.96
CA ASP A 13 -4.30 10.74 -11.07
C ASP A 13 -5.30 9.60 -11.34
N VAL A 14 -4.81 8.45 -11.81
CA VAL A 14 -5.64 7.27 -12.04
C VAL A 14 -6.15 6.74 -10.70
N GLU A 15 -7.43 6.41 -10.64
CA GLU A 15 -8.03 5.80 -9.44
C GLU A 15 -7.34 4.45 -9.11
N PRO A 16 -6.96 4.22 -7.84
CA PRO A 16 -6.45 2.93 -7.41
C PRO A 16 -7.47 1.82 -7.61
N THR A 17 -6.98 0.62 -7.90
CA THR A 17 -7.81 -0.59 -7.88
C THR A 17 -8.14 -1.00 -6.44
N GLU A 18 -9.16 -1.83 -6.25
CA GLU A 18 -9.53 -2.33 -4.92
C GLU A 18 -8.38 -3.08 -4.22
N PHE A 19 -7.59 -3.84 -4.99
CA PHE A 19 -6.42 -4.53 -4.46
C PHE A 19 -5.35 -3.53 -4.00
N GLU A 20 -5.05 -2.53 -4.81
CA GLU A 20 -4.15 -1.43 -4.48
C GLU A 20 -4.59 -0.65 -3.23
N ASP A 21 -5.90 -0.35 -3.10
CA ASP A 21 -6.47 0.27 -1.89
C ASP A 21 -6.27 -0.62 -0.65
N SER A 22 -6.36 -1.96 -0.79
CA SER A 22 -6.10 -2.88 0.32
C SER A 22 -4.63 -2.90 0.77
N VAL A 23 -3.69 -2.79 -0.17
CA VAL A 23 -2.25 -2.68 0.14
C VAL A 23 -1.96 -1.34 0.81
N ALA A 24 -2.57 -0.25 0.33
CA ALA A 24 -2.47 1.07 0.92
C ALA A 24 -2.99 1.10 2.38
N GLN A 25 -4.09 0.37 2.66
CA GLN A 25 -4.60 0.21 4.01
C GLN A 25 -3.61 -0.52 4.92
N ALA A 26 -3.01 -1.61 4.45
CA ALA A 26 -2.01 -2.35 5.23
C ALA A 26 -0.78 -1.48 5.59
N LEU A 27 -0.31 -0.63 4.66
CA LEU A 27 0.79 0.30 4.93
C LEU A 27 0.40 1.38 5.94
N PHE A 28 -0.83 1.88 5.86
CA PHE A 28 -1.37 2.85 6.81
C PHE A 28 -1.48 2.26 8.22
N ASP A 29 -1.96 1.03 8.33
CA ASP A 29 -2.08 0.33 9.61
C ASP A 29 -0.69 0.09 10.22
N LEU A 30 0.30 -0.30 9.40
CA LEU A 30 1.67 -0.48 9.85
C LEU A 30 2.28 0.82 10.42
N GLU A 31 2.08 1.96 9.75
CA GLU A 31 2.52 3.27 10.26
C GLU A 31 1.89 3.61 11.62
N ASN A 32 0.63 3.27 11.82
CA ASN A 32 -0.10 3.64 13.04
C ASN A 32 0.09 2.65 14.19
N THR A 33 0.48 1.41 13.91
CA THR A 33 0.68 0.35 14.91
C THR A 33 2.13 0.21 15.36
N ASN A 34 3.11 0.68 14.58
CA ASN A 34 4.53 0.60 14.92
C ASN A 34 5.16 1.99 15.09
N GLN A 35 5.46 2.37 16.34
CA GLN A 35 6.04 3.68 16.66
C GLN A 35 7.43 3.90 16.07
N GLU A 36 8.25 2.85 15.97
CA GLU A 36 9.62 2.95 15.45
C GLU A 36 9.61 3.23 13.95
N LEU A 37 8.64 2.66 13.22
CA LEU A 37 8.51 2.83 11.76
C LEU A 37 7.67 4.03 11.36
N LYS A 38 6.99 4.68 12.30
CA LYS A 38 6.02 5.73 12.00
C LYS A 38 6.60 6.91 11.23
N SER A 39 7.79 7.38 11.62
CA SER A 39 8.46 8.49 10.91
C SER A 39 8.79 8.13 9.47
N ASP A 40 9.30 6.92 9.26
CA ASP A 40 9.81 6.46 7.98
C ASP A 40 8.67 6.16 7.01
N LEU A 41 7.57 5.63 7.54
CA LEU A 41 6.39 5.32 6.74
C LEU A 41 5.56 6.55 6.40
N LYS A 42 5.60 7.64 7.19
CA LYS A 42 4.75 8.82 7.00
C LYS A 42 4.80 9.40 5.59
N ASP A 43 6.00 9.50 5.02
CA ASP A 43 6.21 10.06 3.68
C ASP A 43 6.38 8.98 2.60
N LEU A 44 6.24 7.70 2.97
CA LEU A 44 6.24 6.57 2.05
C LEU A 44 4.85 6.40 1.39
N PHE A 45 4.87 6.21 0.08
CA PHE A 45 3.72 5.81 -0.73
C PHE A 45 4.19 4.91 -1.89
N ILE A 46 3.26 4.15 -2.45
CA ILE A 46 3.49 3.30 -3.62
C ILE A 46 2.73 3.83 -4.84
N ASN A 47 3.20 3.48 -6.04
CA ASN A 47 2.55 3.87 -7.30
C ASN A 47 1.62 2.79 -7.87
N SER A 48 1.86 1.54 -7.48
CA SER A 48 1.17 0.37 -7.96
C SER A 48 1.42 -0.82 -7.02
N ALA A 49 0.50 -1.77 -7.04
CA ALA A 49 0.67 -3.08 -6.43
C ALA A 49 -0.04 -4.12 -7.30
N VAL A 50 0.61 -5.26 -7.53
CA VAL A 50 0.07 -6.35 -8.35
C VAL A 50 0.16 -7.65 -7.61
N GLN A 51 -0.80 -8.54 -7.82
CA GLN A 51 -0.73 -9.91 -7.33
C GLN A 51 -0.43 -10.84 -8.50
N MET A 52 0.56 -11.72 -8.35
CA MET A 52 0.97 -12.66 -9.39
C MET A 52 1.05 -14.08 -8.85
N ASP A 53 0.69 -15.06 -9.69
CA ASP A 53 0.85 -16.47 -9.36
C ASP A 53 2.32 -16.89 -9.50
N VAL A 54 2.81 -17.62 -8.52
CA VAL A 54 4.16 -18.19 -8.50
C VAL A 54 4.11 -19.71 -8.31
N ALA A 55 5.23 -20.38 -8.54
CA ALA A 55 5.31 -21.83 -8.47
C ALA A 55 4.84 -22.39 -7.11
N GLY A 56 4.16 -23.53 -7.18
CA GLY A 56 3.63 -24.23 -6.01
C GLY A 56 2.25 -23.75 -5.56
N ASN A 57 1.40 -23.26 -6.47
CA ASN A 57 0.05 -22.77 -6.17
C ASN A 57 0.04 -21.65 -5.11
N ARG A 58 1.01 -20.74 -5.21
CA ARG A 58 1.18 -19.61 -4.29
C ARG A 58 1.00 -18.32 -5.07
N LYS A 59 0.66 -17.24 -4.35
CA LYS A 59 0.61 -15.88 -4.90
C LYS A 59 1.66 -15.02 -4.23
N SER A 60 2.29 -14.14 -5.02
CA SER A 60 3.17 -13.07 -4.54
C SER A 60 2.51 -11.72 -4.80
N ILE A 61 2.88 -10.75 -3.98
CA ILE A 61 2.63 -9.32 -4.18
C ILE A 61 3.98 -8.68 -4.50
#